data_AF-A0A099KKR0-F1
#
_entry.id   AF-A0A099KKR0-F1
#
_cell.length_a   1.000
_cell.length_b   1.000
_cell.length_c   1.000
_cell.angle_alpha   90.00
_cell.angle_beta   90.00
_cell.angle_gamma   90.00
#
_symmetry.space_group_name_H-M   'P 1'
#
loop_
_entity.id
_entity.type
_entity.pdbx_description
1 polymer ?
#
loop_
_entity_poly.entity_id
_entity_poly.type
_entity_poly.pdbx_seq_one_letter_code
_entity_poly.pdbx_strand_id
1 'polypeptide(L)'
;MQRLKESQEALTLIYDAYNDVATNPLAPLDIDDQEGLKKLLDTVMNRESVSHIQNKKALKESTELRSSIADVLLLLDGCDIKEIKAAMRKATATATEEITEVEK
;
A
#
# COMPACT_ATOMS: atom_id res chain seq x y z
N MET A 1 2.05 6.05 15.47
CA MET A 1 1.17 4.86 15.46
C MET A 1 2.02 3.64 15.14
N GLN A 2 1.90 2.55 15.89
CA GLN A 2 2.72 1.35 15.67
C GLN A 2 2.56 0.79 14.24
N ARG A 3 1.35 0.84 13.69
CA ARG A 3 1.05 0.42 12.31
C ARG A 3 1.85 1.16 11.23
N LEU A 4 1.93 2.49 11.34
CA LEU A 4 2.69 3.32 10.39
C LEU A 4 4.15 2.90 10.38
N LYS A 5 4.75 2.71 11.56
CA LYS A 5 6.15 2.29 11.69
C LYS A 5 6.40 0.92 11.03
N GLU A 6 5.54 -0.06 11.31
CA GLU A 6 5.62 -1.39 10.69
C GLU A 6 5.47 -1.32 9.16
N SER A 7 4.56 -0.48 8.66
CA SER A 7 4.38 -0.29 7.22
C SER A 7 5.56 0.43 6.55
N GLN A 8 6.19 1.40 7.22
CA GLN A 8 7.42 2.06 6.75
C GLN A 8 8.63 1.10 6.72
N GLU A 9 8.76 0.24 7.73
CA GLU A 9 9.80 -0.81 7.76
C GLU A 9 9.58 -1.82 6.61
N ALA A 10 8.34 -2.28 6.41
CA ALA A 10 8.00 -3.14 5.29
C ALA A 10 8.28 -2.47 3.93
N LEU A 11 7.93 -1.20 3.78
CA LEU A 11 8.21 -0.42 2.57
C LEU A 11 9.71 -0.37 2.27
N THR A 12 10.54 -0.16 3.30
CA THR A 12 12.00 -0.12 3.14
C THR A 12 12.54 -1.44 2.60
N LEU A 13 12.11 -2.57 3.19
CA LEU A 13 12.53 -3.91 2.74
C LEU A 13 12.11 -4.20 1.30
N ILE A 14 10.87 -3.86 0.94
CA ILE A 14 10.33 -4.09 -0.40
C ILE A 14 11.03 -3.17 -1.42
N TYR A 15 11.32 -1.92 -1.04
CA TYR A 15 12.06 -0.97 -1.86
C TYR A 15 13.47 -1.48 -2.17
N ASP A 16 14.18 -1.99 -1.17
CA ASP A 16 15.52 -2.56 -1.34
C ASP A 16 15.47 -3.79 -2.26
N ALA A 17 14.50 -4.69 -2.04
CA ALA A 17 14.31 -5.86 -2.89
C ALA A 17 13.99 -5.51 -4.35
N TYR A 18 13.18 -4.47 -4.58
CA TYR A 18 12.91 -3.97 -5.93
C TYR A 18 14.17 -3.42 -6.59
N ASN A 19 14.96 -2.62 -5.86
CA ASN A 19 16.17 -2.01 -6.40
C ASN A 19 17.29 -3.01 -6.69
N ASP A 20 17.38 -4.11 -5.94
CA ASP A 20 18.36 -5.18 -6.18
C ASP A 20 18.18 -5.84 -7.57
N VAL A 21 16.93 -5.94 -8.04
CA VAL A 21 16.60 -6.56 -9.34
C VAL A 21 16.32 -5.55 -10.46
N ALA A 22 16.16 -4.27 -10.12
CA ALA A 22 15.85 -3.24 -11.10
C ALA A 22 17.09 -2.86 -11.91
N THR A 23 16.96 -2.86 -13.25
CA THR A 23 18.05 -2.42 -14.14
C THR A 23 18.40 -0.94 -13.93
N ASN A 24 17.40 -0.13 -13.57
CA ASN A 24 17.58 1.27 -13.19
C ASN A 24 17.01 1.46 -11.78
N PRO A 25 17.85 1.69 -10.75
CA PRO A 25 17.37 1.88 -9.39
C PRO A 25 16.44 3.11 -9.30
N LEU A 26 15.61 3.13 -8.27
CA LEU A 26 14.75 4.27 -7.94
C LEU A 26 15.56 5.38 -7.25
N ALA A 27 14.98 6.58 -7.19
CA ALA A 27 15.52 7.65 -6.37
C ALA A 27 15.51 7.25 -4.88
N PRO A 28 16.40 7.82 -4.04
CA PRO A 28 16.46 7.51 -2.62
C PRO A 28 15.09 7.61 -1.95
N LEU A 29 14.77 6.61 -1.12
CA LEU A 29 13.53 6.55 -0.38
C LEU A 29 13.58 7.51 0.82
N ASP A 30 12.59 8.39 0.90
CA ASP A 30 12.22 9.10 2.11
C ASP A 30 10.82 8.62 2.52
N ILE A 31 10.73 7.92 3.66
CA ILE A 31 9.52 7.25 4.15
C ILE A 31 8.52 8.20 4.82
N ASP A 32 8.96 9.42 5.14
CA ASP A 32 8.14 10.44 5.77
C ASP A 32 7.73 11.55 4.78
N ASP A 33 8.39 11.63 3.61
CA ASP A 33 8.03 12.56 2.55
C ASP A 33 6.86 12.06 1.68
N GLN A 34 5.66 12.50 2.02
CA GLN A 34 4.44 12.16 1.28
C GLN A 34 4.49 12.58 -0.21
N GLU A 35 5.14 13.69 -0.55
CA GLU A 35 5.23 14.14 -1.96
C GLU A 35 6.23 13.26 -2.73
N GLY A 36 7.36 12.95 -2.11
CA GLY A 36 8.35 11.99 -2.60
C GLY A 36 7.74 10.61 -2.85
N LEU A 37 6.98 10.08 -1.88
CA LEU A 37 6.28 8.80 -2.00
C LEU A 37 5.24 8.79 -3.14
N LYS A 38 4.51 9.89 -3.36
CA LYS A 38 3.58 10.02 -4.50
C LYS A 38 4.32 9.98 -5.84
N LYS A 39 5.43 10.72 -5.97
CA LYS A 39 6.28 10.69 -7.18
C LYS A 39 6.89 9.31 -7.41
N LEU A 40 7.28 8.64 -6.34
CA LEU A 40 7.82 7.28 -6.39
C LEU A 40 6.77 6.28 -6.91
N LEU A 41 5.54 6.36 -6.38
CA LEU A 41 4.42 5.53 -6.83
C LEU A 41 4.15 5.72 -8.32
N ASP A 42 4.06 6.97 -8.78
CA ASP A 42 3.85 7.30 -10.19
C ASP A 42 4.98 6.76 -11.07
N THR A 43 6.23 6.88 -10.61
CA THR A 43 7.40 6.33 -11.33
C THR A 43 7.30 4.82 -11.50
N VAL A 44 6.95 4.08 -10.44
CA VAL A 44 6.82 2.62 -10.49
C VAL A 44 5.66 2.21 -11.42
N MET A 45 4.52 2.90 -11.34
CA MET A 45 3.38 2.67 -12.23
C MET A 45 3.70 2.95 -13.70
N ASN A 46 4.46 4.01 -13.97
CA ASN A 46 4.89 4.36 -15.32
C ASN A 46 5.87 3.33 -15.89
N ARG A 47 6.79 2.80 -15.08
CA ARG A 47 7.70 1.70 -15.50
C ARG A 47 6.94 0.43 -15.90
N GLU A 48 5.89 0.08 -15.16
CA GLU A 48 5.03 -1.05 -15.52
C GLU A 48 4.24 -0.79 -16.80
N SER A 49 3.67 0.41 -16.94
CA SER A 49 2.95 0.82 -18.14
C SER A 49 3.85 0.74 -19.38
N VAL A 50 5.06 1.27 -19.30
CA VAL A 50 6.06 1.21 -20.38
C VAL A 50 6.46 -0.24 -20.67
N SER A 51 6.69 -1.06 -19.65
CA SER A 51 7.01 -2.49 -19.84
C SER A 51 5.91 -3.21 -20.59
N HIS A 52 4.65 -2.97 -20.20
CA HIS A 52 3.48 -3.54 -20.85
C HIS A 52 3.37 -3.11 -22.32
N ILE A 53 3.50 -1.81 -22.62
CA ILE A 53 3.49 -1.27 -23.99
C ILE A 53 4.62 -1.87 -24.84
N GLN A 54 5.78 -2.12 -24.24
CA GLN A 54 6.93 -2.72 -24.91
C GLN A 54 6.85 -4.26 -25.02
N ASN A 55 5.75 -4.90 -24.62
CA ASN A 55 5.60 -6.36 -24.51
C ASN A 55 6.70 -7.02 -23.67
N LYS A 56 7.25 -6.28 -22.70
CA LYS A 56 8.24 -6.77 -21.74
C LYS A 56 7.53 -7.18 -20.46
N LYS A 57 8.13 -8.14 -19.76
CA LYS A 57 7.63 -8.57 -18.46
C LYS A 57 7.94 -7.49 -17.41
N ALA A 58 6.90 -7.02 -16.72
CA ALA A 58 7.08 -6.18 -15.55
C ALA A 58 7.81 -6.94 -14.43
N LEU A 59 8.54 -6.21 -13.59
CA LEU A 59 9.15 -6.76 -12.38
C LEU A 59 8.05 -7.28 -11.46
N LYS A 60 8.26 -8.46 -10.87
CA LYS A 60 7.26 -9.08 -9.99
C LYS A 60 7.08 -8.25 -8.71
N GLU A 61 8.19 -7.71 -8.24
CA GLU A 61 8.39 -6.86 -7.07
C GLU A 61 7.64 -5.53 -7.21
N SER A 62 7.31 -5.11 -8.45
CA SER A 62 6.62 -3.85 -8.72
C SER A 62 5.22 -3.77 -8.13
N THR A 63 4.48 -4.88 -8.11
CA THR A 63 3.10 -4.91 -7.56
C THR A 63 3.10 -4.77 -6.04
N GLU A 64 4.05 -5.44 -5.38
CA GLU A 64 4.21 -5.39 -3.94
C GLU A 64 4.70 -4.00 -3.50
N LEU A 65 5.68 -3.43 -4.22
CA LEU A 65 6.17 -2.08 -3.97
C LEU A 65 5.06 -1.03 -4.06
N ARG A 66 4.24 -1.04 -5.13
CA ARG A 66 3.11 -0.11 -5.26
C ARG A 66 2.12 -0.22 -4.12
N SER A 67 1.81 -1.46 -3.72
CA SER A 67 0.86 -1.72 -2.63
C SER A 67 1.39 -1.20 -1.30
N SER A 68 2.68 -1.37 -1.04
CA SER A 68 3.34 -0.89 0.18
C SER A 68 3.44 0.64 0.24
N ILE A 69 3.80 1.30 -0.88
CA ILE A 69 3.81 2.77 -0.95
C ILE A 69 2.41 3.34 -0.69
N ALA A 70 1.38 2.74 -1.29
CA ALA A 70 0.00 3.18 -1.09
C ALA A 70 -0.46 3.02 0.37
N ASP A 71 -0.09 1.92 1.06
CA ASP A 71 -0.40 1.70 2.47
C ASP A 71 0.23 2.79 3.36
N VAL A 72 1.51 3.11 3.13
CA VAL A 72 2.18 4.19 3.88
C VAL A 72 1.55 5.55 3.61
N LEU A 73 1.24 5.88 2.34
CA LEU A 73 0.58 7.13 1.99
C LEU A 73 -0.78 7.28 2.69
N LEU A 74 -1.59 6.22 2.71
CA LEU A 74 -2.87 6.23 3.40
C LEU A 74 -2.71 6.42 4.91
N LEU A 75 -1.74 5.74 5.53
CA LEU A 75 -1.47 5.87 6.96
C LEU A 75 -0.93 7.26 7.32
N LEU A 76 -0.12 7.89 6.46
CA LEU A 76 0.33 9.28 6.62
C LEU A 76 -0.84 10.26 6.55
N ASP A 77 -1.82 10.00 5.67
CA ASP A 77 -3.08 10.74 5.60
C ASP A 77 -4.05 10.41 6.76
N GLY A 78 -3.64 9.58 7.73
CA GLY A 78 -4.44 9.18 8.89
C GLY A 78 -5.54 8.16 8.57
N CYS A 79 -5.46 7.51 7.41
CA CYS A 79 -6.43 6.53 6.92
C CYS A 79 -5.89 5.11 7.09
N ASP A 80 -6.21 4.46 8.21
CA ASP A 80 -5.95 3.02 8.38
C ASP A 80 -7.09 2.19 7.80
N ILE A 81 -6.94 1.74 6.56
CA ILE A 81 -7.94 0.90 5.88
C ILE A 81 -8.23 -0.41 6.64
N LYS A 82 -7.26 -0.97 7.37
CA LYS A 82 -7.47 -2.21 8.12
C LYS A 82 -8.38 -1.95 9.32
N GLU A 83 -8.14 -0.88 10.06
CA GLU A 83 -9.03 -0.47 11.15
C GLU A 83 -10.42 -0.10 10.65
N ILE A 84 -10.51 0.67 9.55
CA ILE A 84 -11.80 1.05 8.94
C ILE A 84 -12.59 -0.20 8.53
N LYS A 85 -11.96 -1.17 7.86
CA LYS A 85 -12.61 -2.42 7.46
C LYS A 85 -13.02 -3.27 8.67
N ALA A 86 -12.21 -3.31 9.72
CA ALA A 86 -12.53 -4.04 10.94
C ALA A 86 -13.74 -3.42 11.67
N ALA A 87 -13.78 -2.09 11.78
CA ALA A 87 -14.90 -1.35 12.36
C ALA A 87 -16.19 -1.56 11.54
N MET A 88 -16.11 -1.50 10.21
CA MET A 88 -17.25 -1.76 9.34
C MET A 88 -17.79 -3.18 9.50
N ARG A 89 -16.93 -4.20 9.51
CA ARG A 89 -17.34 -5.59 9.73
C ARG A 89 -18.02 -5.79 11.08
N LYS A 90 -17.49 -5.16 12.13
CA LYS A 90 -18.08 -5.20 13.48
C LYS A 90 -19.46 -4.54 13.49
N ALA A 91 -19.59 -3.36 12.88
CA ALA A 91 -20.87 -2.65 12.79
C ALA A 91 -21.95 -3.46 12.03
N THR A 92 -21.58 -4.14 10.94
CA THR A 92 -22.52 -5.00 10.21
C THR A 92 -22.91 -6.25 10.98
N ALA A 93 -21.98 -6.84 11.75
CA ALA A 93 -22.27 -7.99 12.61
C ALA A 93 -23.26 -7.62 13.73
N THR A 94 -23.03 -6.51 14.43
CA THR A 94 -23.92 -6.02 15.50
C THR A 94 -25.30 -5.64 14.97
N ALA A 95 -25.35 -5.01 13.79
CA ALA A 95 -26.62 -4.68 13.13
C ALA A 95 -27.43 -5.91 12.71
N THR A 96 -26.82 -7.09 12.55
CA THR A 96 -27.52 -8.33 12.21
C THR A 96 -28.05 -9.05 13.46
N GLU A 97 -27.37 -8.91 14.60
CA GLU A 97 -27.81 -9.48 15.89
C GLU A 97 -29.01 -8.71 16.49
N GLU A 98 -29.04 -7.38 16.39
CA GLU A 98 -30.16 -6.56 16.88
C GLU A 98 -31.50 -6.88 16.18
N ILE A 99 -31.48 -7.31 14.92
CA ILE A 99 -32.71 -7.68 14.19
C ILE A 99 -33.27 -9.01 14.69
N THR A 100 -32.41 -9.91 15.19
CA THR A 100 -32.83 -11.24 15.67
C THR A 100 -33.35 -11.25 17.10
N GLU A 101 -33.03 -10.25 17.93
CA GLU A 101 -33.60 -10.12 19.28
C GLU A 101 -34.96 -9.41 19.30
N VAL A 102 -35.30 -8.59 18.30
CA VAL A 102 -36.59 -7.89 18.25
C VAL A 102 -37.74 -8.79 17.76
N GLU A 103 -37.44 -9.94 17.15
CA GLU A 103 -38.44 -10.92 16.67
C GLU A 103 -38.75 -12.07 17.65
N LYS A 104 -38.29 -12.03 18.91
CA LYS A 104 -38.57 -13.05 19.93
C LYS A 104 -39.49 -12.56 21.04
#